data_AF-A0A0B1SD12-F1
#
_entry.id   AF-A0A0B1SD12-F1
#
_cell.length_a   1.000
_cell.length_b   1.000
_cell.length_c   1.000
_cell.angle_alpha   90.00
_cell.angle_beta   90.00
_cell.angle_gamma   90.00
#
_symmetry.space_group_name_H-M   'P 1'
#
loop_
_entity.id
_entity.type
_entity.pdbx_description
1 polymer ?
#
loop_
_entity_poly.entity_id
_entity_poly.type
_entity_poly.pdbx_seq_one_letter_code
_entity_poly.pdbx_strand_id
1 'polypeptide(L)'
;MMTDPYTRPRLAPTWQLLLAIRFFVGLSVGGTLVVVCTFVMEMLLPKQRMALRAFFNWGVARLLLTLLCMVFPGWRQASIACALTALPALLIIIFVFPESPTWLHNKVVINLQSNSLVS
;
A
#
# COMPACT_ATOMS: atom_id res chain seq x y z
N MET A 1 -10.16 11.73 -32.53
CA MET A 1 -8.80 12.21 -32.24
C MET A 1 -8.82 13.73 -32.37
N MET A 2 -8.85 14.45 -31.26
CA MET A 2 -8.73 15.91 -31.23
C MET A 2 -7.57 16.21 -30.27
N THR A 3 -6.45 16.61 -30.83
CA THR A 3 -5.24 17.03 -30.12
C THR A 3 -5.22 18.55 -30.09
N ASP A 4 -5.75 19.15 -29.01
CA ASP A 4 -5.57 20.58 -28.76
C ASP A 4 -4.11 20.92 -28.39
N PRO A 5 -3.64 22.14 -28.75
CA PRO A 5 -2.23 22.56 -28.67
C PRO A 5 -1.79 23.12 -27.30
N TYR A 6 -2.64 23.15 -26.26
CA TYR A 6 -2.24 23.56 -24.91
C TYR A 6 -1.83 22.34 -24.08
N THR A 7 -0.55 21.97 -24.21
CA THR A 7 0.13 20.83 -23.57
C THR A 7 0.18 20.93 -22.04
N ARG A 8 -0.97 20.66 -21.40
CA ARG A 8 -0.99 20.15 -20.01
C ARG A 8 -0.36 18.75 -20.01
N PRO A 9 0.41 18.33 -18.99
CA PRO A 9 1.01 17.00 -18.95
C PRO A 9 -0.05 15.92 -19.17
N ARG A 10 -0.06 15.30 -20.35
CA ARG A 10 -1.03 14.26 -20.74
C ARG A 10 -0.61 12.93 -20.13
N LEU A 11 -0.57 12.86 -18.80
CA LEU A 11 -0.51 11.59 -18.08
C LEU A 11 -1.83 10.86 -18.38
N ALA A 12 -1.74 9.82 -19.21
CA ALA A 12 -2.83 9.04 -19.81
C ALA A 12 -3.68 9.76 -20.88
N PRO A 13 -3.21 9.75 -22.15
CA PRO A 13 -3.97 10.25 -23.30
C PRO A 13 -4.98 9.24 -23.86
N THR A 14 -4.86 7.95 -23.49
CA THR A 14 -5.69 6.85 -23.99
C THR A 14 -6.35 6.09 -22.84
N TRP A 15 -7.59 5.64 -23.05
CA TRP A 15 -8.37 4.91 -22.05
C TRP A 15 -7.77 3.53 -21.72
N GLN A 16 -7.07 2.91 -22.66
CA GLN A 16 -6.37 1.63 -22.47
C GLN A 16 -5.27 1.73 -21.41
N LEU A 17 -4.48 2.81 -21.45
CA LEU A 17 -3.42 3.06 -20.47
C LEU A 17 -4.00 3.30 -19.08
N LEU A 18 -5.16 3.97 -18.98
CA LEU A 18 -5.87 4.14 -17.72
C LEU A 18 -6.30 2.80 -17.12
N LEU A 19 -6.84 1.89 -17.93
CA LEU A 19 -7.26 0.57 -17.49
C LEU A 19 -6.07 -0.30 -17.08
N ALA A 20 -4.99 -0.30 -17.86
CA ALA A 20 -3.77 -1.05 -17.55
C ALA A 20 -3.17 -0.58 -16.20
N ILE A 21 -3.03 0.73 -16.01
CA ILE A 21 -2.50 1.28 -14.74
C ILE A 21 -3.44 0.93 -13.58
N ARG A 22 -4.76 1.06 -13.76
CA ARG A 22 -5.76 0.70 -12.73
C ARG A 22 -5.71 -0.78 -12.36
N PHE A 23 -5.43 -1.65 -13.33
CA PHE A 23 -5.26 -3.08 -13.09
C PHE A 23 -4.05 -3.36 -12.21
N PHE A 24 -2.87 -2.84 -12.56
CA PHE A 24 -1.67 -3.02 -11.75
C PHE A 24 -1.79 -2.40 -10.36
N VAL A 25 -2.36 -1.19 -10.26
CA VAL A 25 -2.62 -0.55 -8.98
C VAL A 25 -3.58 -1.38 -8.13
N GLY A 26 -4.64 -1.94 -8.71
CA GLY A 26 -5.56 -2.82 -8.02
C GLY A 26 -4.89 -4.09 -7.48
N LEU A 27 -4.04 -4.73 -8.29
CA LEU A 27 -3.25 -5.89 -7.87
C LEU A 27 -2.30 -5.56 -6.72
N SER A 28 -1.56 -4.45 -6.82
CA SER A 28 -0.63 -4.02 -5.77
C SER A 28 -1.36 -3.70 -4.47
N VAL A 29 -2.46 -2.93 -4.53
CA VAL A 29 -3.24 -2.55 -3.33
C VAL A 29 -3.85 -3.78 -2.66
N GLY A 30 -4.39 -4.72 -3.45
CA GLY A 30 -4.93 -5.98 -2.93
C GLY A 30 -3.86 -6.81 -2.19
N GLY A 31 -2.67 -6.95 -2.80
CA GLY A 31 -1.54 -7.66 -2.19
C GLY A 31 -1.07 -7.00 -0.89
N THR A 32 -0.88 -5.68 -0.90
CA THR A 32 -0.46 -4.93 0.30
C THR A 32 -1.49 -5.04 1.42
N LEU A 33 -2.79 -4.97 1.12
CA LEU A 33 -3.83 -5.09 2.14
C LEU A 33 -3.76 -6.45 2.85
N VAL A 34 -3.62 -7.54 2.10
CA VAL A 34 -3.55 -8.89 2.67
C VAL A 34 -2.28 -9.07 3.50
N VAL A 35 -1.12 -8.68 2.96
CA VAL A 35 0.17 -8.82 3.66
C VAL A 35 0.20 -7.98 4.94
N VAL A 36 -0.24 -6.73 4.89
CA VAL A 36 -0.28 -5.85 6.07
C VAL A 36 -1.27 -6.37 7.10
N CYS A 37 -2.44 -6.87 6.69
CA CYS A 37 -3.39 -7.49 7.63
C CYS A 37 -2.77 -8.69 8.35
N THR A 38 -2.08 -9.57 7.64
CA THR A 38 -1.42 -10.74 8.24
C THR A 38 -0.27 -10.31 9.16
N PHE A 39 0.59 -9.41 8.70
CA PHE A 39 1.71 -8.87 9.46
C PHE A 39 1.26 -8.24 10.79
N VAL A 40 0.21 -7.42 10.75
CA VAL A 40 -0.36 -6.79 11.95
C VAL A 40 -0.92 -7.84 12.92
N MET A 41 -1.56 -8.90 12.42
CA MET A 41 -2.09 -9.97 13.28
C MET A 41 -0.99 -10.80 13.94
N GLU A 42 0.15 -10.98 13.27
CA GLU A 42 1.32 -11.67 13.84
C GLU A 42 2.01 -10.84 14.92
N MET A 43 2.01 -9.51 14.79
CA MET A 43 2.79 -8.61 15.63
C MET A 43 2.05 -8.14 16.90
N LEU A 44 0.73 -8.36 17.00
CA LEU A 44 -0.10 -7.83 18.10
C LEU A 44 -0.61 -8.89 19.08
N LEU A 45 -0.48 -8.60 20.39
CA LEU A 45 -1.17 -9.33 21.44
C LEU A 45 -2.70 -9.10 21.40
N PRO A 46 -3.53 -10.09 21.79
CA PRO A 46 -4.99 -10.09 21.61
C PRO A 46 -5.74 -8.94 22.30
N LYS A 47 -5.09 -8.18 23.19
CA LYS A 47 -5.67 -7.03 23.90
C LYS A 47 -5.69 -5.75 23.06
N GLN A 48 -4.78 -5.58 22.10
CA GLN A 48 -4.68 -4.36 21.28
C GLN A 48 -5.31 -4.49 19.88
N ARG A 49 -5.68 -5.71 19.46
CA ARG A 49 -6.21 -6.01 18.12
C ARG A 49 -7.47 -5.22 17.74
N MET A 50 -8.32 -4.88 18.72
CA MET A 50 -9.58 -4.15 18.46
C MET A 50 -9.33 -2.66 18.17
N ALA A 51 -8.40 -2.03 18.89
CA ALA A 51 -8.07 -0.62 18.67
C ALA A 51 -7.39 -0.41 17.31
N LEU A 52 -6.48 -1.32 16.92
CA LEU A 52 -5.80 -1.22 15.64
C LEU A 52 -6.75 -1.51 14.46
N ARG A 53 -7.65 -2.50 14.58
CA ARG A 53 -8.73 -2.71 13.59
C ARG A 53 -9.64 -1.49 13.44
N ALA A 54 -9.88 -0.73 14.51
CA ALA A 54 -10.69 0.47 14.48
C ALA A 54 -9.96 1.68 13.86
N PHE A 55 -8.67 1.86 14.15
CA PHE A 55 -7.84 2.93 13.58
C PHE A 55 -7.46 2.70 12.12
N PHE A 56 -7.11 1.45 11.77
CA PHE A 56 -6.85 1.01 10.40
C PHE A 56 -8.14 0.70 9.63
N ASN A 57 -9.30 1.08 10.18
CA ASN A 57 -10.56 0.86 9.52
C ASN A 57 -10.62 1.74 8.27
N TRP A 58 -11.09 1.13 7.19
CA TRP A 58 -11.21 1.66 5.84
C TRP A 58 -11.88 3.05 5.76
N GLY A 59 -12.63 3.42 6.82
CA GLY A 59 -13.22 4.74 7.02
C GLY A 59 -12.22 5.91 7.02
N VAL A 60 -11.07 5.80 7.70
CA VAL A 60 -10.10 6.91 7.76
C VAL A 60 -9.50 7.18 6.38
N ALA A 61 -9.15 6.11 5.65
CA ALA A 61 -8.66 6.21 4.28
C ALA A 61 -9.71 6.83 3.34
N ARG A 62 -10.99 6.48 3.50
CA ARG A 62 -12.08 7.09 2.73
C ARG A 62 -12.28 8.57 3.05
N LEU A 63 -12.23 8.95 4.34
CA LEU A 63 -12.37 10.35 4.73
C LEU A 63 -11.24 11.20 4.15
N LEU A 64 -10.00 10.71 4.22
CA LEU A 64 -8.84 11.36 3.60
C LEU A 64 -9.00 11.47 2.07
N LEU A 65 -9.45 10.39 1.41
CA LEU A 65 -9.71 10.39 -0.03
C LEU A 65 -10.78 11.43 -0.40
N THR A 66 -11.88 11.50 0.34
CA THR A 66 -12.96 12.47 0.08
C THR A 66 -12.46 13.90 0.26
N LEU A 67 -11.68 14.18 1.31
CA LEU A 67 -11.06 15.50 1.53
C LEU A 67 -10.11 15.88 0.39
N LEU A 68 -9.24 14.95 -0.04
CA LEU A 68 -8.34 15.18 -1.17
C LEU A 68 -9.09 15.45 -2.48
N CYS A 69 -10.15 14.68 -2.75
CA CYS A 69 -11.01 14.91 -3.91
C CYS A 69 -11.77 16.24 -3.85
N MET A 70 -12.09 16.73 -2.65
CA MET A 70 -12.75 18.03 -2.48
C MET A 70 -11.80 19.21 -2.73
N VAL A 71 -10.52 19.07 -2.38
CA VAL A 71 -9.48 20.09 -2.63
C VAL A 71 -9.02 20.09 -4.08
N PHE A 72 -8.95 18.92 -4.73
CA PHE A 72 -8.48 18.78 -6.12
C PHE A 72 -9.62 18.34 -7.05
N PRO A 73 -10.31 19.28 -7.73
CA PRO A 73 -11.46 18.96 -8.58
C PRO A 73 -11.08 18.17 -9.86
N GLY A 74 -9.81 18.15 -10.23
CA GLY A 74 -9.32 17.35 -11.36
C GLY A 74 -9.01 15.90 -10.97
N TRP A 75 -9.70 14.93 -11.56
CA TRP A 75 -9.48 13.49 -11.28
C TRP A 75 -8.03 13.02 -11.41
N ARG A 76 -7.25 13.64 -12.32
CA ARG A 76 -5.81 13.37 -12.50
C ARG A 76 -4.98 13.88 -11.32
N GLN A 77 -5.23 15.11 -10.90
CA GLN A 77 -4.54 15.74 -9.76
C GLN A 77 -4.91 15.05 -8.45
N ALA A 78 -6.19 14.72 -8.26
CA ALA A 78 -6.64 13.94 -7.11
C ALA A 78 -5.96 12.56 -7.04
N SER A 79 -5.83 11.86 -8.17
CA SER A 79 -5.14 10.57 -8.21
C SER A 79 -3.65 10.67 -7.84
N ILE A 80 -2.96 11.73 -8.30
CA ILE A 80 -1.56 11.99 -7.95
C ILE A 80 -1.42 12.38 -6.47
N ALA A 81 -2.31 13.24 -5.96
CA ALA A 81 -2.33 13.64 -4.56
C ALA A 81 -2.56 12.44 -3.63
N CYS A 82 -3.44 11.50 -4.00
CA CYS A 82 -3.63 10.25 -3.27
C CYS A 82 -2.36 9.39 -3.26
N ALA A 83 -1.67 9.26 -4.40
CA ALA A 83 -0.41 8.53 -4.48
C ALA A 83 0.69 9.17 -3.62
N LEU A 84 0.81 10.49 -3.66
CA LEU A 84 1.76 11.25 -2.82
C LEU A 84 1.46 11.10 -1.33
N THR A 85 0.19 11.04 -0.95
CA THR A 85 -0.22 10.83 0.45
C THR A 85 0.05 9.39 0.91
N ALA A 86 0.02 8.42 0.00
CA ALA A 86 0.32 7.01 0.29
C ALA A 86 1.84 6.73 0.43
N LEU A 87 2.70 7.50 -0.23
CA LEU A 87 4.16 7.34 -0.16
C LEU A 87 4.74 7.45 1.26
N PRO A 88 4.45 8.48 2.08
CA PRO A 88 4.98 8.56 3.43
C PRO A 88 4.45 7.43 4.32
N ALA A 89 3.21 6.99 4.12
CA ALA A 89 2.66 5.85 4.84
C ALA A 89 3.45 4.55 4.53
N LEU A 90 3.80 4.32 3.26
CA LEU A 90 4.64 3.18 2.87
C LEU A 90 6.06 3.29 3.43
N LEU A 91 6.67 4.47 3.39
CA LEU A 91 8.01 4.68 3.94
C LEU A 91 8.06 4.42 5.45
N ILE A 92 7.05 4.88 6.19
CA ILE A 92 6.94 4.61 7.64
C ILE A 92 6.84 3.11 7.89
N ILE A 93 6.04 2.37 7.11
CA ILE A 93 5.93 0.91 7.27
C ILE A 93 7.27 0.21 7.03
N ILE A 94 8.02 0.60 5.99
CA ILE A 94 9.28 -0.07 5.63
C ILE A 94 10.40 0.26 6.60
N PHE A 95 10.51 1.51 7.08
CA PHE A 95 11.65 1.94 7.90
C PHE A 95 11.41 1.84 9.41
N VAL A 96 10.16 1.94 9.87
CA VAL A 96 9.84 2.00 11.31
C VAL A 96 9.44 0.65 11.88
N PHE A 97 8.81 -0.22 11.09
CA PHE A 97 8.36 -1.51 11.60
C PHE A 97 9.47 -2.57 11.47
N PRO A 98 9.93 -3.16 12.59
CA PRO A 98 10.82 -4.32 12.53
C PRO A 98 10.12 -5.50 11.85
N GLU A 99 10.91 -6.36 11.22
CA GLU A 99 10.48 -7.60 10.57
C GLU A 99 9.61 -8.49 11.48
N SER A 100 8.70 -9.27 10.87
CA SER A 100 7.71 -10.03 11.64
C SER A 100 8.42 -11.10 12.48
N PRO A 101 8.04 -11.28 13.76
CA PRO A 101 8.69 -12.24 14.65
C PRO A 101 8.63 -13.68 14.11
N THR A 102 7.58 -14.02 13.37
CA THR A 102 7.43 -15.32 12.69
C THR A 102 8.44 -15.51 11.56
N TRP A 103 8.72 -14.46 10.80
CA TRP A 103 9.72 -14.51 9.73
C TRP A 103 11.13 -14.69 10.30
N LEU A 104 11.44 -14.01 11.41
CA LEU A 104 12.69 -14.20 12.14
C LEU A 104 12.86 -15.65 12.61
N HIS A 105 11.80 -16.23 13.17
CA HIS A 105 11.82 -17.60 13.68
C HIS A 105 12.02 -18.62 12.55
N ASN A 106 11.33 -18.45 11.41
CA ASN A 106 11.51 -19.30 10.24
C ASN A 106 12.92 -19.19 9.65
N LYS A 107 13.52 -17.99 9.64
CA LYS A 107 14.91 -17.82 9.20
C LYS A 107 15.90 -18.57 10.07
N VAL A 108 15.74 -18.52 11.40
CA VAL A 108 16.63 -19.24 12.32
C VAL A 108 16.55 -20.75 12.08
N VAL A 109 15.34 -21.31 11.96
CA VAL A 109 15.13 -22.74 11.69
C VAL A 109 15.80 -23.19 10.38
N ILE A 110 15.62 -22.43 9.30
CA ILE A 110 16.23 -22.73 7.99
C ILE A 110 17.77 -22.72 8.07
N ASN A 111 18.36 -21.75 8.77
CA ASN A 111 19.82 -21.66 8.92
C ASN A 111 20.40 -22.84 9.72
N LEU A 112 19.69 -23.32 10.74
CA LEU A 112 20.11 -24.47 11.53
C LEU A 112 20.10 -25.77 10.71
N GLN A 113 19.05 -26.00 9.90
CA GLN A 113 18.99 -27.15 8.99
C GLN A 113 20.08 -27.11 7.92
N SER A 114 20.35 -25.93 7.34
CA SER A 114 21.44 -25.73 6.38
C SER A 114 22.79 -26.14 6.97
N ASN A 115 23.11 -25.71 8.19
CA ASN A 115 24.40 -26.04 8.81
C ASN A 115 24.55 -27.53 9.12
N SER A 116 23.48 -28.22 9.49
CA SER A 116 23.50 -29.67 9.76
C SER A 116 23.63 -30.57 8.52
N LEU A 117 23.40 -30.03 7.31
CA LEU A 117 23.53 -30.77 6.06
C LEU A 117 24.93 -30.63 5.42
N VAL A 118 25.75 -29.72 5.95
CA VAL A 118 27.10 -29.41 5.46
C VAL A 118 28.19 -29.96 6.40
N SER A 119 27.80 -30.48 7.57
CA SER A 119 28.65 -31.21 8.53
C SER A 119 28.47 -32.72 8.41
#